data_AF-A0A9E4BGA5-F1
#
_entry.id   AF-A0A9E4BGA5-F1
#
_cell.length_a   1.000
_cell.length_b   1.000
_cell.length_c   1.000
_cell.angle_alpha   90.00
_cell.angle_beta   90.00
_cell.angle_gamma   90.00
#
_symmetry.space_group_name_H-M   'P 1'
#
loop_
_entity.id
_entity.type
_entity.pdbx_description
1 polymer ?
#
loop_
_entity_poly.entity_id
_entity_poly.type
_entity_poly.pdbx_seq_one_letter_code
_entity_poly.pdbx_strand_id
1 'polypeptide(L)'
;MTEGHEVTSTIGAVATGPPEAARVGARILEQGGNAFDAAVATSMACCMLQPQSTGVGGYVLCAVILEGATGKVWSIDANSISPKAAHEHLYNILPTRTRGGINENEYNCSVKDNANVHGSLAIGPPGMMAGMGTIWEKWGKLKWSDVVAPSLKLLEDGFPFGSTAGAIKNQQKVIRRFEATEKHLMPEGRVPTADDIWHRRDMEKTLARVSEAGWQDFYTGEIGRKIVGHVQATGGILTMEDMAAFKPGVTEPYTTTYREASVHGAILPNGGLSSLQLLNMWECFDPLPEDTVEYWHQFAELLKLVWRDRLLHLADPNHVDV
;
A
#
# COMPACT_ATOMS: atom_id res chain seq x y z
N MET A 1 -2.99 -20.15 18.97
CA MET A 1 -1.85 -19.28 18.63
C MET A 1 -0.87 -20.11 17.83
N THR A 2 -0.61 -19.76 16.57
CA THR A 2 0.55 -20.29 15.85
C THR A 2 1.78 -19.66 16.50
N GLU A 3 2.65 -20.48 17.09
CA GLU A 3 3.98 -20.02 17.52
C GLU A 3 4.68 -19.38 16.31
N GLY A 4 5.07 -18.12 16.43
CA GLY A 4 5.84 -17.44 15.40
C GLY A 4 7.23 -18.06 15.29
N HIS A 5 7.76 -18.22 14.08
CA HIS A 5 9.16 -18.53 13.87
C HIS A 5 10.00 -17.28 14.13
N GLU A 6 10.68 -17.19 15.27
CA GLU A 6 11.64 -16.13 15.55
C GLU A 6 12.92 -16.35 14.71
N VAL A 7 13.41 -15.28 14.09
CA VAL A 7 14.70 -15.26 13.37
C VAL A 7 15.59 -14.20 14.02
N THR A 8 16.75 -14.62 14.51
CA THR A 8 17.75 -13.72 15.11
C THR A 8 18.91 -13.48 14.14
N SER A 9 19.40 -12.24 14.11
CA SER A 9 20.51 -11.82 13.25
C SER A 9 21.32 -10.73 13.95
N THR A 10 22.64 -10.75 13.78
CA THR A 10 23.55 -9.73 14.33
C THR A 10 23.76 -8.53 13.39
N ILE A 11 23.23 -8.58 12.17
CA ILE A 11 23.42 -7.56 11.13
C ILE A 11 22.13 -6.76 10.90
N GLY A 12 21.00 -7.46 10.76
CA GLY A 12 19.71 -6.86 10.44
C GLY A 12 18.67 -7.93 10.09
N ALA A 13 17.40 -7.52 10.06
CA ALA A 13 16.27 -8.40 9.79
C ALA A 13 15.25 -7.70 8.88
N VAL A 14 14.55 -8.50 8.07
CA VAL A 14 13.45 -8.05 7.20
C VAL A 14 12.29 -9.01 7.37
N ALA A 15 11.10 -8.49 7.62
CA ALA A 15 9.87 -9.26 7.76
C ALA A 15 8.82 -8.76 6.78
N THR A 16 8.18 -9.68 6.06
CA THR A 16 7.08 -9.38 5.14
C THR A 16 6.25 -10.64 4.86
N GLY A 17 5.09 -10.48 4.22
CA GLY A 17 4.18 -11.58 3.89
C GLY A 17 4.82 -12.61 2.95
N PRO A 18 5.34 -12.21 1.78
CA PRO A 18 6.07 -13.12 0.89
C PRO A 18 7.49 -13.44 1.39
N PRO A 19 7.84 -14.71 1.66
CA PRO A 19 9.19 -15.07 2.10
C PRO A 19 10.28 -14.63 1.11
N GLU A 20 10.02 -14.70 -0.20
CA GLU A 20 11.00 -14.27 -1.22
C GLU A 20 11.26 -12.76 -1.19
N ALA A 21 10.26 -11.94 -0.85
CA ALA A 21 10.48 -10.51 -0.68
C ALA A 21 11.32 -10.21 0.56
N ALA A 22 11.13 -10.93 1.68
CA ALA A 22 12.01 -10.83 2.84
C ALA A 22 13.46 -11.17 2.47
N ARG A 23 13.67 -12.22 1.67
CA ARG A 23 15.01 -12.61 1.19
C ARG A 23 15.62 -11.56 0.25
N VAL A 24 14.82 -10.89 -0.58
CA VAL A 24 15.30 -9.75 -1.38
C VAL A 24 15.85 -8.65 -0.47
N GLY A 25 15.08 -8.23 0.54
CA GLY A 25 15.55 -7.22 1.51
C GLY A 25 16.79 -7.64 2.27
N ALA A 26 16.83 -8.89 2.76
CA ALA A 26 17.98 -9.43 3.47
C ALA A 26 19.26 -9.40 2.60
N ARG A 27 19.16 -9.77 1.31
CA ARG A 27 20.29 -9.69 0.38
C ARG A 27 20.76 -8.26 0.14
N ILE A 28 19.86 -7.27 0.13
CA ILE A 28 20.25 -5.87 0.03
C ILE A 28 21.05 -5.42 1.25
N LEU A 29 20.68 -5.86 2.45
CA LEU A 29 21.48 -5.63 3.67
C LEU A 29 22.86 -6.31 3.57
N GLU A 30 22.92 -7.55 3.11
CA GLU A 30 24.17 -8.30 2.90
C GLU A 30 25.10 -7.62 1.88
N GLN A 31 24.54 -6.96 0.87
CA GLN A 31 25.27 -6.18 -0.13
C GLN A 31 25.76 -4.81 0.39
N GLY A 32 25.51 -4.51 1.67
CA GLY A 32 25.95 -3.27 2.31
C GLY A 32 25.01 -2.08 2.10
N GLY A 33 23.79 -2.34 1.63
CA GLY A 33 22.68 -1.39 1.69
C GLY A 33 22.20 -1.18 3.12
N ASN A 34 21.45 -0.11 3.35
CA ASN A 34 20.88 0.17 4.67
C ASN A 34 19.41 -0.30 4.76
N ALA A 35 18.77 -0.05 5.90
CA ALA A 35 17.37 -0.41 6.13
C ALA A 35 16.41 0.22 5.11
N PHE A 36 16.73 1.39 4.56
CA PHE A 36 15.92 2.09 3.56
C PHE A 36 16.02 1.42 2.19
N ASP A 37 17.23 1.09 1.74
CA ASP A 37 17.44 0.31 0.52
C ASP A 37 16.69 -1.04 0.60
N ALA A 38 16.85 -1.74 1.73
CA ALA A 38 16.24 -3.03 1.95
C ALA A 38 14.71 -2.96 2.00
N ALA A 39 14.14 -1.94 2.66
CA ALA A 39 12.69 -1.72 2.71
C ALA A 39 12.09 -1.42 1.33
N VAL A 40 12.78 -0.61 0.52
CA VAL A 40 12.34 -0.28 -0.84
C VAL A 40 12.41 -1.51 -1.75
N ALA A 41 13.53 -2.24 -1.76
CA ALA A 41 13.67 -3.46 -2.55
C ALA A 41 12.63 -4.53 -2.15
N THR A 42 12.38 -4.67 -0.85
CA THR A 42 11.37 -5.60 -0.30
C THR A 42 9.96 -5.20 -0.76
N SER A 43 9.59 -3.93 -0.61
CA SER A 43 8.30 -3.40 -1.04
C SER A 43 8.07 -3.60 -2.55
N MET A 44 9.12 -3.37 -3.35
CA MET A 44 9.08 -3.59 -4.78
C MET A 44 8.90 -5.07 -5.13
N ALA A 45 9.59 -5.97 -4.43
CA ALA A 45 9.42 -7.42 -4.59
C ALA A 45 7.99 -7.86 -4.21
N CYS A 46 7.41 -7.31 -3.13
CA CYS A 46 6.01 -7.55 -2.77
C CYS A 46 5.04 -7.13 -3.89
N CYS A 47 5.29 -5.98 -4.54
CA CYS A 47 4.50 -5.52 -5.70
C CYS A 47 4.57 -6.50 -6.89
N MET A 48 5.67 -7.24 -7.00
CA MET A 48 5.82 -8.28 -8.02
C MET A 48 5.09 -9.57 -7.63
N LEU A 49 5.24 -10.00 -6.38
CA LEU A 49 4.77 -11.31 -5.92
C LEU A 49 3.27 -11.36 -5.54
N GLN A 50 2.69 -10.26 -5.06
CA GLN A 50 1.30 -10.21 -4.55
C GLN A 50 0.49 -9.00 -5.07
N PRO A 51 0.26 -8.91 -6.39
CA PRO A 51 -0.46 -7.78 -7.00
C PRO A 51 -1.92 -7.64 -6.59
N GLN A 52 -2.52 -8.68 -5.99
CA GLN A 52 -3.86 -8.61 -5.38
C GLN A 52 -3.91 -7.78 -4.09
N SER A 53 -2.75 -7.51 -3.48
CA SER A 53 -2.63 -6.80 -2.20
C SER A 53 -1.82 -5.52 -2.30
N THR A 54 -0.78 -5.51 -3.14
CA THR A 54 0.12 -4.36 -3.27
C THR A 54 0.72 -4.28 -4.68
N GLY A 55 0.98 -3.07 -5.17
CA GLY A 55 1.51 -2.87 -6.51
C GLY A 55 2.16 -1.51 -6.68
N VAL A 56 3.04 -1.39 -7.68
CA VAL A 56 3.74 -0.12 -8.00
C VAL A 56 2.78 1.01 -8.41
N GLY A 57 1.61 0.65 -8.95
CA GLY A 57 0.49 1.56 -9.21
C GLY A 57 -0.49 1.73 -8.04
N GLY A 58 -0.15 1.22 -6.86
CA GLY A 58 -1.01 1.21 -5.68
C GLY A 58 -1.20 2.60 -5.07
N TYR A 59 -2.32 2.76 -4.37
CA TYR A 59 -2.78 4.07 -3.93
C TYR A 59 -1.95 4.67 -2.78
N VAL A 60 -1.26 3.87 -1.99
CA VAL A 60 -0.58 4.33 -0.77
C VAL A 60 0.80 3.69 -0.60
N LEU A 61 1.74 4.51 -0.12
CA LEU A 61 2.78 4.06 0.80
C LEU A 61 2.70 4.93 2.06
N CYS A 62 2.72 4.28 3.21
CA CYS A 62 2.76 4.90 4.52
C CYS A 62 3.91 4.27 5.30
N ALA A 63 4.78 5.08 5.91
CA ALA A 63 5.91 4.58 6.69
C ALA A 63 6.18 5.45 7.92
N VAL A 64 6.56 4.81 9.02
CA VAL A 64 7.23 5.46 10.16
C VAL A 64 8.67 4.98 10.17
N ILE A 65 9.61 5.92 10.16
CA ILE A 65 11.03 5.69 9.95
C ILE A 65 11.81 6.22 11.14
N LEU A 66 12.69 5.39 11.70
CA LEU A 66 13.75 5.86 12.59
C LEU A 66 15.04 6.05 11.78
N GLU A 67 15.50 7.30 11.69
CA GLU A 67 16.77 7.63 11.06
C GLU A 67 17.92 7.39 12.06
N GLY A 68 18.57 6.23 11.95
CA GLY A 68 19.60 5.80 12.91
C GLY A 68 20.77 6.78 13.08
N ALA A 69 21.12 7.55 12.04
CA ALA A 69 22.22 8.50 12.11
C ALA A 69 21.91 9.75 12.97
N THR A 70 20.64 10.15 13.04
CA THR A 70 20.21 11.38 13.73
C THR A 70 19.33 11.11 14.95
N GLY A 71 18.79 9.90 15.07
CA GLY A 71 17.78 9.53 16.05
C GLY A 71 16.39 10.13 15.76
N LYS A 72 16.22 10.83 14.63
CA LYS A 72 14.94 11.44 14.26
C LYS A 72 13.94 10.38 13.79
N VAL A 73 12.67 10.60 14.11
CA VAL A 73 11.58 9.78 13.60
C VAL A 73 10.80 10.57 12.57
N TRP A 74 10.52 9.94 11.43
CA TRP A 74 9.81 10.53 10.31
C TRP A 74 8.55 9.73 10.00
N SER A 75 7.49 10.41 9.60
CA SER A 75 6.32 9.83 8.96
C SER A 75 6.35 10.20 7.48
N ILE A 76 6.08 9.21 6.63
CA ILE A 76 5.90 9.40 5.19
C ILE A 76 4.47 9.09 4.85
N ASP A 77 3.84 10.04 4.17
CA ASP A 77 2.51 9.89 3.61
C ASP A 77 2.58 10.03 2.09
N ALA A 78 2.38 8.93 1.38
CA ALA A 78 2.20 8.90 -0.05
C ALA A 78 0.82 8.35 -0.39
N ASN A 79 -0.23 8.75 0.33
CA ASN A 79 -1.60 8.45 -0.08
C ASN A 79 -1.93 9.18 -1.39
N SER A 80 -2.64 8.50 -2.29
CA SER A 80 -3.15 9.10 -3.51
C SER A 80 -4.08 10.25 -3.17
N ILE A 81 -3.89 11.37 -3.84
CA ILE A 81 -4.81 12.49 -3.78
C ILE A 81 -5.85 12.37 -4.90
N SER A 82 -7.05 12.91 -4.66
CA SER A 82 -8.05 13.02 -5.72
C SER A 82 -7.50 13.87 -6.88
N PRO A 83 -7.68 13.46 -8.15
CA PRO A 83 -7.36 14.32 -9.29
C PRO A 83 -8.08 15.67 -9.19
N LYS A 84 -7.50 16.75 -9.71
CA LYS A 84 -8.06 18.12 -9.62
C LYS A 84 -9.49 18.24 -10.14
N ALA A 85 -9.86 17.41 -11.11
CA ALA A 85 -11.20 17.38 -11.68
C ALA A 85 -12.23 16.61 -10.83
N ALA A 86 -11.84 16.02 -9.71
CA ALA A 86 -12.76 15.35 -8.80
C ALA A 86 -13.68 16.38 -8.13
N HIS A 87 -14.94 15.99 -7.91
CA HIS A 87 -15.95 16.82 -7.26
C HIS A 87 -16.97 15.94 -6.52
N GLU A 88 -17.77 16.54 -5.64
CA GLU A 88 -18.73 15.81 -4.78
C GLU A 88 -19.75 14.96 -5.55
N HIS A 89 -20.07 15.35 -6.78
CA HIS A 89 -20.99 14.62 -7.67
C HIS A 89 -20.29 13.66 -8.66
N LEU A 90 -19.02 13.31 -8.45
CA LEU A 90 -18.25 12.46 -9.37
C LEU A 90 -18.89 11.08 -9.56
N TYR A 91 -19.50 10.55 -8.50
CA TYR A 91 -20.11 9.23 -8.49
C TYR A 91 -21.64 9.30 -8.51
N ASN A 92 -22.26 8.38 -9.27
CA ASN A 92 -23.69 8.17 -9.20
C ASN A 92 -24.04 7.28 -8.00
N ILE A 93 -24.51 7.92 -6.93
CA ILE A 93 -24.89 7.28 -5.67
C ILE A 93 -26.29 6.67 -5.79
N LEU A 94 -26.41 5.42 -5.35
CA LEU A 94 -27.62 4.62 -5.37
C LEU A 94 -27.93 4.13 -3.94
N PRO A 95 -29.17 3.67 -3.66
CA PRO A 95 -29.49 3.01 -2.40
C PRO A 95 -28.60 1.80 -2.12
N THR A 96 -28.48 1.43 -0.85
CA THR A 96 -27.76 0.24 -0.38
C THR A 96 -28.25 -1.02 -1.10
N ARG A 97 -27.31 -1.85 -1.56
CA ARG A 97 -27.62 -3.17 -2.11
C ARG A 97 -27.77 -4.18 -0.98
N THR A 98 -28.72 -5.09 -1.12
CA THR A 98 -28.95 -6.16 -0.14
C THR A 98 -27.98 -7.34 -0.28
N ARG A 99 -27.26 -7.45 -1.41
CA ARG A 99 -26.24 -8.49 -1.67
C ARG A 99 -25.16 -7.99 -2.62
N GLY A 100 -23.94 -8.51 -2.45
CA GLY A 100 -22.81 -8.24 -3.35
C GLY A 100 -22.28 -6.81 -3.26
N GLY A 101 -22.57 -6.13 -2.15
CA GLY A 101 -21.98 -4.85 -1.83
C GLY A 101 -20.52 -4.99 -1.42
N ILE A 102 -19.72 -3.96 -1.71
CA ILE A 102 -18.32 -3.86 -1.32
C ILE A 102 -18.20 -3.01 -0.05
N ASN A 103 -18.81 -1.82 -0.04
CA ASN A 103 -18.65 -0.82 1.04
C ASN A 103 -19.99 -0.39 1.66
N GLU A 104 -21.07 -1.07 1.30
CA GLU A 104 -22.45 -0.75 1.65
C GLU A 104 -22.69 -0.74 3.16
N ASN A 105 -22.02 -1.63 3.89
CA ASN A 105 -22.11 -1.72 5.35
C ASN A 105 -21.46 -0.51 6.04
N GLU A 106 -20.55 0.19 5.36
CA GLU A 106 -19.82 1.34 5.91
C GLU A 106 -20.54 2.66 5.58
N TYR A 107 -21.06 2.81 4.36
CA TYR A 107 -21.59 4.11 3.88
C TYR A 107 -23.11 4.15 3.69
N ASN A 108 -23.83 3.05 3.95
CA ASN A 108 -25.29 2.94 3.75
C ASN A 108 -25.78 3.48 2.38
N CYS A 109 -24.95 3.28 1.35
CA CYS A 109 -25.25 3.58 -0.04
C CYS A 109 -24.40 2.66 -0.94
N SER A 110 -24.72 2.64 -2.24
CA SER A 110 -23.89 1.98 -3.25
C SER A 110 -23.55 2.95 -4.39
N VAL A 111 -22.54 2.62 -5.19
CA VAL A 111 -22.16 3.41 -6.37
C VAL A 111 -22.48 2.62 -7.63
N LYS A 112 -23.04 3.27 -8.64
CA LYS A 112 -23.30 2.65 -9.95
C LYS A 112 -22.02 1.99 -10.48
N ASP A 113 -22.13 0.73 -10.90
CA ASP A 113 -21.04 -0.11 -11.44
C ASP A 113 -19.82 -0.30 -10.52
N ASN A 114 -19.95 0.09 -9.24
CA ASN A 114 -18.87 0.21 -8.26
C ASN A 114 -17.73 1.07 -8.80
N ALA A 115 -18.04 2.18 -9.50
CA ALA A 115 -17.06 3.03 -10.15
C ALA A 115 -16.01 3.64 -9.19
N ASN A 116 -16.31 3.67 -7.88
CA ASN A 116 -15.41 4.08 -6.81
C ASN A 116 -14.40 2.99 -6.37
N VAL A 117 -14.56 1.76 -6.86
CA VAL A 117 -13.67 0.61 -6.55
C VAL A 117 -13.10 0.01 -7.84
N HIS A 118 -13.85 0.06 -8.94
CA HIS A 118 -13.51 -0.58 -10.19
C HIS A 118 -13.58 0.42 -11.35
N GLY A 119 -12.47 0.55 -12.06
CA GLY A 119 -12.37 1.37 -13.26
C GLY A 119 -11.61 2.68 -13.03
N SER A 120 -11.63 3.50 -14.07
CA SER A 120 -10.77 4.67 -14.24
C SER A 120 -11.06 5.84 -13.30
N LEU A 121 -12.30 5.96 -12.82
CA LEU A 121 -12.69 7.00 -11.86
C LEU A 121 -12.16 6.76 -10.44
N ALA A 122 -11.82 5.52 -10.10
CA ALA A 122 -11.24 5.16 -8.80
C ALA A 122 -9.73 5.43 -8.70
N ILE A 123 -9.11 6.00 -9.74
CA ILE A 123 -7.65 6.10 -9.86
C ILE A 123 -7.20 7.54 -9.60
N GLY A 124 -6.41 7.72 -8.54
CA GLY A 124 -5.58 8.91 -8.31
C GLY A 124 -4.11 8.68 -8.73
N PRO A 125 -3.22 9.68 -8.54
CA PRO A 125 -1.80 9.50 -8.74
C PRO A 125 -1.25 8.37 -7.84
N PRO A 126 -0.56 7.35 -8.38
CA PRO A 126 -0.07 6.24 -7.58
C PRO A 126 0.86 6.67 -6.44
N GLY A 127 0.58 6.20 -5.24
CA GLY A 127 1.33 6.52 -4.02
C GLY A 127 2.56 5.65 -3.79
N MET A 128 2.45 4.36 -4.12
CA MET A 128 3.45 3.35 -3.77
C MET A 128 4.84 3.66 -4.36
N MET A 129 4.92 3.96 -5.66
CA MET A 129 6.20 4.27 -6.31
C MET A 129 6.81 5.57 -5.79
N ALA A 130 6.02 6.63 -5.55
CA ALA A 130 6.52 7.89 -5.02
C ALA A 130 7.08 7.73 -3.62
N GLY A 131 6.39 6.98 -2.75
CA GLY A 131 6.87 6.68 -1.41
C GLY A 131 8.20 5.91 -1.43
N MET A 132 8.28 4.86 -2.25
CA MET A 132 9.51 4.07 -2.40
C MET A 132 10.67 4.92 -2.94
N GLY A 133 10.41 5.71 -3.98
CA GLY A 133 11.39 6.63 -4.56
C GLY A 133 11.85 7.69 -3.58
N THR A 134 10.93 8.31 -2.82
CA THR A 134 11.25 9.32 -1.80
C THR A 134 12.10 8.77 -0.67
N ILE A 135 11.81 7.54 -0.21
CA ILE A 135 12.62 6.87 0.81
C ILE A 135 14.03 6.64 0.29
N TRP A 136 14.14 6.06 -0.91
CA TRP A 136 15.44 5.77 -1.51
C TRP A 136 16.25 7.03 -1.77
N GLU A 137 15.65 8.10 -2.30
CA GLU A 137 16.39 9.35 -2.58
C GLU A 137 16.91 10.06 -1.34
N LYS A 138 16.12 10.05 -0.26
CA LYS A 138 16.48 10.77 0.96
C LYS A 138 17.47 10.00 1.81
N TRP A 139 17.30 8.68 1.92
CA TRP A 139 18.06 7.88 2.88
C TRP A 139 18.69 6.61 2.28
N GLY A 140 18.43 6.27 1.02
CA GLY A 140 19.08 5.14 0.36
C GLY A 140 20.58 5.35 0.18
N LYS A 141 21.32 4.25 0.10
CA LYS A 141 22.78 4.23 -0.07
C LYS A 141 23.18 3.56 -1.38
N LEU A 142 22.43 2.57 -1.83
CA LEU A 142 22.71 1.85 -3.08
C LEU A 142 22.19 2.63 -4.29
N LYS A 143 22.69 2.29 -5.49
CA LYS A 143 22.13 2.86 -6.72
C LYS A 143 20.71 2.32 -6.91
N TRP A 144 19.82 3.14 -7.46
CA TRP A 144 18.42 2.75 -7.72
C TRP A 144 18.33 1.45 -8.52
N SER A 145 19.15 1.31 -9.57
CA SER A 145 19.22 0.09 -10.38
C SER A 145 19.52 -1.16 -9.56
N ASP A 146 20.37 -1.05 -8.54
CA ASP A 146 20.76 -2.18 -7.68
C ASP A 146 19.63 -2.56 -6.73
N VAL A 147 18.80 -1.59 -6.31
CA VAL A 147 17.58 -1.81 -5.50
C VAL A 147 16.46 -2.44 -6.33
N VAL A 148 16.34 -2.08 -7.61
CA VAL A 148 15.32 -2.61 -8.54
C VAL A 148 15.67 -4.00 -9.08
N ALA A 149 16.96 -4.27 -9.32
CA ALA A 149 17.44 -5.49 -9.98
C ALA A 149 16.92 -6.81 -9.38
N PRO A 150 16.83 -7.00 -8.05
CA PRO A 150 16.28 -8.24 -7.49
C PRO A 150 14.82 -8.49 -7.90
N SER A 151 14.01 -7.44 -8.02
CA SER A 151 12.62 -7.56 -8.45
C SER A 151 12.50 -7.85 -9.95
N LEU A 152 13.42 -7.31 -10.76
CA LEU A 152 13.54 -7.71 -12.18
C LEU A 152 13.86 -9.19 -12.30
N LYS A 153 14.81 -9.68 -11.51
CA LYS A 153 15.19 -11.10 -11.51
C LYS A 153 14.00 -12.02 -11.18
N LEU A 154 13.18 -11.65 -10.20
CA LEU A 154 11.94 -12.38 -9.90
C LEU A 154 10.99 -12.45 -11.10
N LEU A 155 10.85 -11.37 -11.88
CA LEU A 155 9.98 -11.33 -13.05
C LEU A 155 10.54 -12.18 -14.21
N GLU A 156 11.85 -12.13 -14.43
CA GLU A 156 12.56 -12.94 -15.43
C GLU A 156 12.41 -14.44 -15.14
N ASP A 157 12.68 -14.84 -13.91
CA ASP A 157 12.62 -16.25 -13.49
C ASP A 157 11.18 -16.77 -13.48
N GLY A 158 10.21 -15.89 -13.22
CA GLY A 158 8.82 -16.27 -12.97
C GLY A 158 8.65 -16.91 -11.58
N PHE A 159 7.40 -16.95 -11.11
CA PHE A 159 7.07 -17.49 -9.80
C PHE A 159 5.65 -18.05 -9.80
N PRO A 160 5.32 -19.00 -8.91
CA PRO A 160 3.97 -19.56 -8.82
C PRO A 160 2.93 -18.47 -8.51
N PHE A 161 1.73 -18.59 -9.05
CA PHE A 161 0.62 -17.69 -8.70
C PHE A 161 0.31 -17.71 -7.19
N GLY A 162 0.48 -18.85 -6.52
CA GLY A 162 0.27 -18.99 -5.08
C GLY A 162 -1.13 -18.53 -4.64
N SER A 163 -1.20 -17.72 -3.59
CA SER A 163 -2.46 -17.18 -3.06
C SER A 163 -3.21 -16.27 -4.06
N THR A 164 -2.51 -15.71 -5.04
CA THR A 164 -3.09 -14.85 -6.09
C THR A 164 -4.11 -15.61 -6.93
N ALA A 165 -3.90 -16.92 -7.18
CA ALA A 165 -4.85 -17.75 -7.92
C ALA A 165 -6.25 -17.76 -7.28
N GLY A 166 -6.31 -17.85 -5.95
CA GLY A 166 -7.56 -17.77 -5.20
C GLY A 166 -8.23 -16.41 -5.32
N ALA A 167 -7.46 -15.33 -5.25
CA ALA A 167 -7.96 -13.97 -5.44
C ALA A 167 -8.52 -13.76 -6.85
N ILE A 168 -7.81 -14.23 -7.88
CA ILE A 168 -8.26 -14.19 -9.29
C ILE A 168 -9.57 -14.96 -9.47
N LYS A 169 -9.67 -16.17 -8.90
CA LYS A 169 -10.90 -16.98 -8.95
C LYS A 169 -12.09 -16.24 -8.33
N ASN A 170 -11.89 -15.60 -7.19
CA ASN A 170 -12.94 -14.85 -6.48
C ASN A 170 -13.35 -13.57 -7.24
N GLN A 171 -12.39 -12.91 -7.90
CA GLN A 171 -12.61 -11.64 -8.61
C GLN A 171 -12.81 -11.79 -10.13
N GLN A 172 -12.96 -13.02 -10.64
CA GLN A 172 -12.96 -13.29 -12.08
C GLN A 172 -13.99 -12.46 -12.87
N LYS A 173 -15.18 -12.22 -12.29
CA LYS A 173 -16.23 -11.42 -12.93
C LYS A 173 -15.80 -9.96 -13.13
N VAL A 174 -15.05 -9.41 -12.19
CA VAL A 174 -14.53 -8.05 -12.28
C VAL A 174 -13.35 -7.99 -13.24
N ILE A 175 -12.42 -8.94 -13.13
CA ILE A 175 -11.22 -9.01 -13.98
C ILE A 175 -11.58 -9.06 -15.47
N ARG A 176 -12.58 -9.87 -15.85
CA ARG A 176 -13.06 -10.00 -17.25
C ARG A 176 -13.71 -8.74 -17.81
N ARG A 177 -13.95 -7.70 -17.00
CA ARG A 177 -14.38 -6.38 -17.51
C ARG A 177 -13.23 -5.61 -18.15
N PHE A 178 -11.98 -6.00 -17.87
CA PHE A 178 -10.77 -5.28 -18.27
C PHE A 178 -9.84 -6.22 -19.03
N GLU A 179 -9.87 -6.17 -20.37
CA GLU A 179 -9.15 -7.09 -21.25
C GLU A 179 -7.65 -7.20 -20.93
N ALA A 180 -6.97 -6.07 -20.68
CA ALA A 180 -5.55 -6.06 -20.33
C ALA A 180 -5.27 -6.77 -18.99
N THR A 181 -6.16 -6.59 -18.01
CA THR A 181 -6.08 -7.25 -16.70
C THR A 181 -6.37 -8.74 -16.82
N GLU A 182 -7.39 -9.13 -17.59
CA GLU A 182 -7.70 -10.53 -17.89
C GLU A 182 -6.51 -11.22 -18.56
N LYS A 183 -5.95 -10.63 -19.62
CA LYS A 183 -4.77 -11.19 -20.30
C LYS A 183 -3.57 -11.35 -19.37
N HIS A 184 -3.38 -10.43 -18.42
CA HIS A 184 -2.29 -10.48 -17.46
C HIS A 184 -2.47 -11.55 -16.38
N LEU A 185 -3.68 -11.66 -15.82
CA LEU A 185 -3.98 -12.51 -14.66
C LEU A 185 -4.53 -13.89 -15.04
N MET A 186 -5.06 -14.05 -16.24
CA MET A 186 -5.64 -15.28 -16.78
C MET A 186 -4.95 -15.62 -18.11
N PRO A 187 -3.65 -15.99 -18.09
CA PRO A 187 -2.97 -16.41 -19.30
C PRO A 187 -3.76 -17.55 -19.96
N GLU A 188 -3.83 -17.53 -21.30
CA GLU A 188 -4.63 -18.48 -22.09
C GLU A 188 -6.15 -18.41 -21.83
N GLY A 189 -6.64 -17.35 -21.16
CA GLY A 189 -8.07 -17.14 -20.88
C GLY A 189 -8.64 -18.00 -19.75
N ARG A 190 -7.79 -18.74 -19.03
CA ARG A 190 -8.18 -19.61 -17.92
C ARG A 190 -7.78 -19.02 -16.57
N VAL A 191 -8.56 -19.35 -15.54
CA VAL A 191 -8.16 -19.05 -14.15
C VAL A 191 -6.96 -19.94 -13.80
N PRO A 192 -5.83 -19.36 -13.35
CA PRO A 192 -4.66 -20.14 -12.98
C PRO A 192 -4.89 -20.90 -11.66
N THR A 193 -4.11 -21.94 -11.48
CA THR A 193 -3.93 -22.67 -10.22
C THR A 193 -2.77 -22.07 -9.42
N ALA A 194 -2.64 -22.42 -8.14
CA ALA A 194 -1.56 -21.90 -7.30
C ALA A 194 -0.15 -22.29 -7.79
N ASP A 195 -0.04 -23.46 -8.45
CA ASP A 195 1.24 -24.03 -8.90
C ASP A 195 1.63 -23.59 -10.31
N ASP A 196 0.71 -22.96 -11.07
CA ASP A 196 1.03 -22.41 -12.39
C ASP A 196 2.12 -21.33 -12.23
N ILE A 197 3.17 -21.42 -13.06
CA ILE A 197 4.24 -20.42 -13.07
C ILE A 197 3.79 -19.18 -13.84
N TRP A 198 3.87 -18.03 -13.17
CA TRP A 198 3.46 -16.76 -13.70
C TRP A 198 4.65 -15.94 -14.18
N HIS A 199 4.69 -15.68 -15.49
CA HIS A 199 5.62 -14.74 -16.10
C HIS A 199 4.92 -13.42 -16.44
N ARG A 200 5.39 -12.33 -15.85
CA ARG A 200 4.77 -11.00 -15.94
C ARG A 200 5.53 -10.09 -16.91
N ARG A 201 5.67 -10.49 -18.17
CA ARG A 201 6.54 -9.83 -19.19
C ARG A 201 6.30 -8.32 -19.37
N ASP A 202 5.06 -7.85 -19.27
CA ASP A 202 4.80 -6.41 -19.40
C ASP A 202 5.18 -5.63 -18.13
N MET A 203 5.15 -6.28 -16.96
CA MET A 203 5.69 -5.71 -15.73
C MET A 203 7.23 -5.72 -15.77
N GLU A 204 7.86 -6.73 -16.36
CA GLU A 204 9.31 -6.77 -16.58
C GLU A 204 9.79 -5.56 -17.40
N LYS A 205 9.12 -5.26 -18.52
CA LYS A 205 9.39 -4.04 -19.31
C LYS A 205 9.18 -2.76 -18.51
N THR A 206 8.11 -2.71 -17.71
CA THR A 206 7.79 -1.55 -16.87
C THR A 206 8.89 -1.34 -15.84
N LEU A 207 9.32 -2.41 -15.17
CA LEU A 207 10.32 -2.34 -14.13
C LEU A 207 11.73 -2.10 -14.68
N ALA A 208 12.04 -2.61 -15.88
CA ALA A 208 13.30 -2.33 -16.58
C ALA A 208 13.41 -0.84 -16.88
N ARG A 209 12.31 -0.25 -17.36
CA ARG A 209 12.23 1.20 -17.54
C ARG A 209 12.37 1.97 -16.23
N VAL A 210 11.72 1.52 -15.15
CA VAL A 210 11.90 2.15 -13.82
C VAL A 210 13.35 2.08 -13.37
N SER A 211 14.05 0.97 -13.63
CA SER A 211 15.48 0.80 -13.32
C SER A 211 16.36 1.80 -14.08
N GLU A 212 16.10 1.97 -15.38
CA GLU A 212 16.91 2.81 -16.28
C GLU A 212 16.58 4.30 -16.18
N ALA A 213 15.31 4.66 -16.16
CA ALA A 213 14.82 6.05 -16.21
C ALA A 213 14.57 6.66 -14.83
N GLY A 214 14.59 5.84 -13.76
CA GLY A 214 14.27 6.26 -12.40
C GLY A 214 12.78 6.24 -12.11
N TRP A 215 12.44 6.29 -10.81
CA TRP A 215 11.07 6.20 -10.32
C TRP A 215 10.19 7.39 -10.75
N GLN A 216 10.77 8.54 -11.06
CA GLN A 216 10.03 9.71 -11.54
C GLN A 216 9.38 9.49 -12.91
N ASP A 217 9.81 8.50 -13.69
CA ASP A 217 9.18 8.18 -14.97
C ASP A 217 7.70 7.76 -14.80
N PHE A 218 7.34 7.24 -13.62
CA PHE A 218 5.96 6.96 -13.23
C PHE A 218 5.06 8.20 -13.21
N TYR A 219 5.64 9.40 -13.06
CA TYR A 219 4.91 10.66 -12.85
C TYR A 219 5.03 11.59 -14.05
N THR A 220 6.26 11.89 -14.48
CA THR A 220 6.53 12.88 -15.55
C THR A 220 7.01 12.22 -16.85
N GLY A 221 7.31 10.92 -16.80
CA GLY A 221 7.88 10.17 -17.90
C GLY A 221 6.88 9.38 -18.73
N GLU A 222 7.37 8.34 -19.40
CA GLU A 222 6.56 7.55 -20.34
C GLU A 222 5.55 6.66 -19.61
N ILE A 223 5.91 6.10 -18.46
CA ILE A 223 4.96 5.32 -17.65
C ILE A 223 3.81 6.22 -17.21
N GLY A 224 4.10 7.42 -16.70
CA GLY A 224 3.06 8.39 -16.34
C GLY A 224 2.12 8.72 -17.51
N ARG A 225 2.68 8.98 -18.70
CA ARG A 225 1.89 9.22 -19.92
C ARG A 225 1.03 8.02 -20.32
N LYS A 226 1.54 6.79 -20.20
CA LYS A 226 0.78 5.56 -20.48
C LYS A 226 -0.37 5.36 -19.49
N ILE A 227 -0.14 5.62 -18.20
CA ILE A 227 -1.16 5.56 -17.15
C ILE A 227 -2.26 6.57 -17.46
N VAL A 228 -1.93 7.85 -17.60
CA VAL A 228 -2.89 8.92 -17.86
C VAL A 228 -3.65 8.66 -19.16
N GLY A 229 -2.94 8.27 -20.23
CA GLY A 229 -3.56 7.95 -21.52
C GLY A 229 -4.59 6.83 -21.41
N HIS A 230 -4.29 5.74 -20.68
CA HIS A 230 -5.24 4.67 -20.45
C HIS A 230 -6.44 5.09 -19.58
N VAL A 231 -6.17 5.81 -18.49
CA VAL A 231 -7.21 6.30 -17.56
C VAL A 231 -8.18 7.21 -18.32
N GLN A 232 -7.69 8.18 -19.08
CA GLN A 232 -8.54 9.09 -19.86
C GLN A 232 -9.29 8.38 -20.99
N ALA A 233 -8.63 7.48 -21.72
CA ALA A 233 -9.28 6.69 -22.78
C ALA A 233 -10.43 5.80 -22.26
N THR A 234 -10.42 5.49 -20.96
CA THR A 234 -11.45 4.70 -20.28
C THR A 234 -12.39 5.55 -19.40
N GLY A 235 -12.41 6.88 -19.61
CA GLY A 235 -13.37 7.79 -18.98
C GLY A 235 -12.96 8.31 -17.59
N GLY A 236 -11.71 8.12 -17.19
CA GLY A 236 -11.15 8.65 -15.95
C GLY A 236 -10.71 10.11 -16.06
N ILE A 237 -10.45 10.71 -14.89
CA ILE A 237 -10.22 12.15 -14.75
C ILE A 237 -8.77 12.52 -14.37
N LEU A 238 -7.89 11.53 -14.24
CA LEU A 238 -6.48 11.75 -13.93
C LEU A 238 -5.77 12.46 -15.11
N THR A 239 -4.95 13.45 -14.81
CA THR A 239 -4.17 14.20 -15.80
C THR A 239 -2.66 14.09 -15.54
N MET A 240 -1.86 14.47 -16.53
CA MET A 240 -0.41 14.60 -16.34
C MET A 240 -0.06 15.71 -15.35
N GLU A 241 -0.92 16.73 -15.20
CA GLU A 241 -0.74 17.77 -14.21
C GLU A 241 -0.91 17.23 -12.79
N ASP A 242 -1.91 16.37 -12.57
CA ASP A 242 -2.10 15.68 -11.29
C ASP A 242 -0.88 14.80 -10.95
N MET A 243 -0.41 14.03 -11.92
CA MET A 243 0.77 13.16 -11.75
C MET A 243 2.03 13.96 -11.44
N ALA A 244 2.26 15.10 -12.12
CA ALA A 244 3.43 15.94 -11.92
C ALA A 244 3.38 16.75 -10.61
N ALA A 245 2.19 17.10 -10.13
CA ALA A 245 1.98 17.83 -8.89
C ALA A 245 2.08 16.93 -7.64
N PHE A 246 1.84 15.62 -7.79
CA PHE A 246 1.84 14.67 -6.70
C PHE A 246 3.23 14.55 -6.04
N LYS A 247 3.25 14.70 -4.71
CA LYS A 247 4.47 14.58 -3.89
C LYS A 247 4.12 13.95 -2.54
N PRO A 248 4.88 12.95 -2.07
CA PRO A 248 4.73 12.43 -0.73
C PRO A 248 5.01 13.51 0.34
N GLY A 249 4.20 13.51 1.39
CA GLY A 249 4.48 14.23 2.63
C GLY A 249 5.57 13.53 3.43
N VAL A 250 6.52 14.29 3.97
CA VAL A 250 7.55 13.80 4.90
C VAL A 250 7.61 14.76 6.08
N THR A 251 7.16 14.30 7.25
CA THR A 251 7.05 15.13 8.47
C THR A 251 7.45 14.33 9.71
N GLU A 252 7.42 14.94 10.89
CA GLU A 252 7.46 14.18 12.14
C GLU A 252 6.16 13.38 12.32
N PRO A 253 6.21 12.19 12.96
CA PRO A 253 5.02 11.37 13.24
C PRO A 253 4.21 11.94 14.40
N TYR A 254 2.97 11.48 14.52
CA TYR A 254 2.27 11.60 15.81
C TYR A 254 2.96 10.71 16.83
N THR A 255 3.09 11.20 18.06
CA THR A 255 3.82 10.49 19.11
C THR A 255 3.02 10.53 20.42
N THR A 256 2.99 9.40 21.13
CA THR A 256 2.51 9.31 22.50
C THR A 256 3.44 8.41 23.33
N THR A 257 3.15 8.29 24.62
CA THR A 257 3.76 7.29 25.50
C THR A 257 2.75 6.20 25.84
N TYR A 258 3.21 4.95 25.95
CA TYR A 258 2.41 3.85 26.48
C TYR A 258 3.32 2.94 27.31
N ARG A 259 3.05 2.85 28.62
CA ARG A 259 3.81 2.02 29.58
C ARG A 259 5.32 2.24 29.44
N GLU A 260 5.73 3.50 29.54
CA GLU A 260 7.13 3.98 29.44
C GLU A 260 7.76 3.92 28.05
N ALA A 261 7.10 3.31 27.05
CA ALA A 261 7.58 3.28 25.67
C ALA A 261 7.07 4.50 24.88
N SER A 262 7.94 5.10 24.06
CA SER A 262 7.51 6.05 23.02
C SER A 262 6.89 5.28 21.85
N VAL A 263 5.69 5.67 21.44
CA VAL A 263 4.98 5.06 20.32
C VAL A 263 4.76 6.11 19.25
N HIS A 264 5.24 5.82 18.04
CA HIS A 264 5.16 6.71 16.88
C HIS A 264 4.16 6.16 15.87
N GLY A 265 3.15 6.97 15.53
CA GLY A 265 2.12 6.66 14.54
C GLY A 265 2.25 7.54 13.31
N ALA A 266 1.93 6.99 12.14
CA ALA A 266 1.89 7.76 10.91
C ALA A 266 0.86 8.89 10.98
N ILE A 267 1.16 9.99 10.28
CA ILE A 267 0.29 11.17 10.19
C ILE A 267 -1.00 10.88 9.42
N LEU A 268 -2.01 11.75 9.58
CA LEU A 268 -3.22 11.71 8.77
C LEU A 268 -2.89 11.81 7.26
N PRO A 269 -3.69 11.17 6.38
CA PRO A 269 -4.96 10.49 6.66
C PRO A 269 -4.81 9.02 7.11
N ASN A 270 -3.60 8.59 7.51
CA ASN A 270 -3.34 7.22 7.94
C ASN A 270 -3.93 6.91 9.34
N GLY A 271 -4.01 5.63 9.68
CA GLY A 271 -4.64 5.14 10.92
C GLY A 271 -3.83 5.35 12.21
N GLY A 272 -2.67 6.01 12.15
CA GLY A 272 -1.76 6.13 13.31
C GLY A 272 -2.41 6.81 14.51
N LEU A 273 -3.11 7.93 14.29
CA LEU A 273 -3.75 8.69 15.36
C LEU A 273 -4.81 7.88 16.13
N SER A 274 -5.60 7.05 15.44
CA SER A 274 -6.58 6.15 16.07
C SER A 274 -5.91 5.10 16.97
N SER A 275 -4.76 4.55 16.56
CA SER A 275 -3.99 3.62 17.39
C SER A 275 -3.42 4.32 18.64
N LEU A 276 -2.89 5.53 18.50
CA LEU A 276 -2.38 6.30 19.64
C LEU A 276 -3.50 6.68 20.62
N GLN A 277 -4.68 7.06 20.11
CA GLN A 277 -5.87 7.32 20.92
C GLN A 277 -6.26 6.07 21.73
N LEU A 278 -6.30 4.89 21.09
CA LEU A 278 -6.59 3.63 21.77
C LEU A 278 -5.62 3.39 22.92
N LEU A 279 -4.31 3.52 22.67
CA LEU A 279 -3.27 3.28 23.67
C LEU A 279 -3.38 4.24 24.86
N ASN A 280 -3.66 5.52 24.61
CA ASN A 280 -3.82 6.52 25.67
C ASN A 280 -5.02 6.21 26.59
N MET A 281 -6.15 5.79 26.02
CA MET A 281 -7.29 5.37 26.83
C MET A 281 -7.02 4.05 27.54
N TRP A 282 -6.33 3.13 26.88
CA TRP A 282 -5.95 1.83 27.44
C TRP A 282 -5.07 1.97 28.67
N GLU A 283 -4.13 2.91 28.65
CA GLU A 283 -3.18 3.14 29.74
C GLU A 283 -3.86 3.53 31.06
N CYS A 284 -5.09 4.05 31.01
CA CYS A 284 -5.88 4.37 32.20
C CYS A 284 -6.39 3.14 32.97
N PHE A 285 -6.22 1.93 32.44
CA PHE A 285 -6.70 0.69 33.04
C PHE A 285 -5.56 -0.22 33.51
N ASP A 286 -5.83 -0.97 34.57
CA ASP A 286 -4.95 -2.03 35.03
C ASP A 286 -4.77 -3.11 33.94
N PRO A 287 -3.56 -3.68 33.80
CA PRO A 287 -3.35 -4.81 32.88
C PRO A 287 -4.26 -6.00 33.23
N LEU A 288 -4.92 -6.55 32.20
CA LEU A 288 -5.72 -7.76 32.30
C LEU A 288 -5.11 -8.88 31.44
N PRO A 289 -5.21 -10.16 31.84
CA PRO A 289 -4.76 -11.28 31.00
C PRO A 289 -5.61 -11.38 29.73
N GLU A 290 -4.97 -11.59 28.58
CA GLU A 290 -5.63 -11.63 27.26
C GLU A 290 -6.65 -12.76 27.11
N ASP A 291 -6.60 -13.80 27.95
CA ASP A 291 -7.53 -14.93 27.94
C ASP A 291 -8.80 -14.69 28.78
N THR A 292 -8.98 -13.48 29.33
CA THR A 292 -10.14 -13.11 30.15
C THR A 292 -11.23 -12.40 29.36
N VAL A 293 -12.48 -12.55 29.80
CA VAL A 293 -13.64 -11.86 29.21
C VAL A 293 -13.53 -10.35 29.41
N GLU A 294 -13.03 -9.95 30.58
CA GLU A 294 -12.85 -8.56 30.99
C GLU A 294 -11.88 -7.83 30.05
N TYR A 295 -10.76 -8.48 29.67
CA TYR A 295 -9.82 -7.92 28.69
C TYR A 295 -10.53 -7.60 27.35
N TRP A 296 -11.24 -8.58 26.79
CA TRP A 296 -11.90 -8.40 25.49
C TRP A 296 -13.10 -7.45 25.56
N HIS A 297 -13.84 -7.43 26.66
CA HIS A 297 -14.90 -6.46 26.88
C HIS A 297 -14.34 -5.04 26.89
N GLN A 298 -13.29 -4.79 27.67
CA GLN A 298 -12.61 -3.50 27.71
C GLN A 298 -12.04 -3.13 26.35
N PHE A 299 -11.40 -4.09 25.64
CA PHE A 299 -10.87 -3.86 24.29
C PHE A 299 -11.96 -3.39 23.33
N ALA A 300 -13.09 -4.08 23.34
CA ALA A 300 -14.22 -3.78 22.47
C ALA A 300 -14.83 -2.41 22.77
N GLU A 301 -15.02 -2.04 24.04
CA GLU A 301 -15.58 -0.72 24.40
C GLU A 301 -14.66 0.44 23.99
N LEU A 302 -13.34 0.30 24.20
CA LEU A 302 -12.38 1.31 23.76
C LEU A 302 -12.34 1.43 22.24
N LEU A 303 -12.35 0.31 21.52
CA LEU A 303 -12.39 0.33 20.05
C LEU A 303 -13.65 1.02 19.51
N LYS A 304 -14.82 0.86 20.14
CA LYS A 304 -16.05 1.56 19.73
C LYS A 304 -15.87 3.08 19.80
N LEU A 305 -15.23 3.59 20.85
CA LEU A 305 -14.96 5.02 21.02
C LEU A 305 -13.98 5.52 19.95
N VAL A 306 -12.87 4.82 19.75
CA VAL A 306 -11.86 5.16 18.72
C VAL A 306 -12.47 5.17 17.33
N TRP A 307 -13.27 4.15 16.98
CA TRP A 307 -13.91 4.08 15.67
C TRP A 307 -14.94 5.17 15.45
N ARG A 308 -15.72 5.51 16.48
CA ARG A 308 -16.63 6.65 16.43
C ARG A 308 -15.86 7.94 16.12
N ASP A 309 -14.79 8.22 16.86
CA ASP A 309 -14.04 9.45 16.68
C ASP A 309 -13.31 9.47 15.33
N ARG A 310 -12.77 8.33 14.89
CA ARG A 310 -12.18 8.17 13.54
C ARG A 310 -13.16 8.56 12.45
N LEU A 311 -14.40 8.06 12.51
CA LEU A 311 -15.40 8.28 11.45
C LEU A 311 -16.03 9.67 11.51
N LEU A 312 -16.02 10.34 12.66
CA LEU A 312 -16.62 11.66 12.83
C LEU A 312 -15.63 12.82 12.66
N HIS A 313 -14.35 12.61 12.97
CA HIS A 313 -13.38 13.70 13.12
C HIS A 313 -12.15 13.55 12.22
N LEU A 314 -11.72 12.35 11.86
CA LEU A 314 -10.48 12.19 11.09
C LEU A 314 -10.71 12.31 9.59
N ALA A 315 -9.87 13.12 8.95
CA ALA A 315 -9.90 13.41 7.52
C ALA A 315 -8.52 13.91 7.04
N ASP A 316 -8.42 14.34 5.76
CA ASP A 316 -7.22 15.00 5.26
C ASP A 316 -7.07 16.40 5.90
N PRO A 317 -6.01 16.64 6.70
CA PRO A 317 -5.83 17.89 7.44
C PRO A 317 -5.53 19.09 6.55
N ASN A 318 -5.25 18.88 5.25
CA ASN A 318 -5.11 19.98 4.30
C ASN A 318 -6.47 20.58 3.88
N HIS A 319 -7.58 19.91 4.20
CA HIS A 319 -8.92 20.29 3.75
C HIS A 319 -9.89 20.59 4.88
N VAL A 320 -9.69 20.02 6.07
CA VAL A 320 -10.53 20.26 7.24
C VAL A 320 -9.70 20.35 8.52
N ASP A 321 -10.23 21.03 9.52
CA ASP A 321 -9.66 21.09 10.86
C ASP A 321 -9.96 19.76 11.58
N VAL A 322 -8.90 19.05 12.00
CA VAL A 322 -8.95 17.70 12.60
C VAL A 322 -8.45 17.73 14.03
#